data_AF-A0A2K8KIF5-F1
#
_entry.id   AF-A0A2K8KIF5-F1
#
_cell.length_a   1.000
_cell.length_b   1.000
_cell.length_c   1.000
_cell.angle_alpha   90.00
_cell.angle_beta   90.00
_cell.angle_gamma   90.00
#
_symmetry.space_group_name_H-M   'P 1'
#
loop_
_entity.id
_entity.type
_entity.pdbx_description
1 polymer ?
#
loop_
_entity_poly.entity_id
_entity_poly.type
_entity_poly.pdbx_seq_one_letter_code
_entity_poly.pdbx_strand_id
1 'polypeptide(L)'
;MTHNYQDYPFCCALDKNNFLVLFQNYLDNCETNQGFKLINADYDLYKPLSFVDIVGIFAKLAPQIMKYQAELIDEVEEKYEKVATLLFLYYIKVLFKNLPKNFERELFLEFLTAQSLESMHSVSTTTSDATLLIIRQLFADIKMAEQITNSYDQ
;
A
#
# COMPACT_ATOMS: atom_id res chain seq x y z
N MET A 1 -12.34 -22.48 -4.56
CA MET A 1 -10.90 -22.63 -4.30
C MET A 1 -10.61 -21.86 -3.01
N THR A 2 -10.07 -22.51 -1.99
CA THR A 2 -9.67 -21.86 -0.74
C THR A 2 -8.39 -21.08 -1.00
N HIS A 3 -8.49 -19.76 -1.23
CA HIS A 3 -7.31 -18.92 -1.33
C HIS A 3 -6.59 -18.91 0.01
N ASN A 4 -5.30 -19.29 0.01
CA ASN A 4 -4.45 -19.14 1.18
C ASN A 4 -4.01 -17.68 1.28
N TYR A 5 -4.79 -16.86 1.98
CA TYR A 5 -4.57 -15.41 2.10
C TYR A 5 -3.33 -15.03 2.94
N GLN A 6 -2.60 -16.00 3.50
CA GLN A 6 -1.33 -15.76 4.18
C GLN A 6 -0.26 -15.22 3.23
N ASP A 7 -0.24 -15.71 1.99
CA ASP A 7 0.78 -15.34 1.00
C ASP A 7 0.23 -14.44 -0.14
N TYR A 8 -1.09 -14.25 -0.23
CA TYR A 8 -1.71 -13.33 -1.21
C TYR A 8 -1.27 -11.88 -0.90
N PRO A 9 -0.92 -11.04 -1.89
CA PRO A 9 -0.97 -11.32 -3.32
C PRO A 9 0.30 -11.93 -3.94
N PHE A 10 1.29 -12.34 -3.16
CA PHE A 10 2.59 -12.77 -3.67
C PHE A 10 2.80 -14.30 -3.72
N CYS A 11 1.75 -15.09 -3.50
CA CYS A 11 1.89 -16.55 -3.39
C CYS A 11 2.21 -17.25 -4.72
N CYS A 12 1.74 -16.68 -5.84
CA CYS A 12 1.96 -17.21 -7.17
C CYS A 12 1.91 -16.09 -8.23
N ALA A 13 2.35 -16.41 -9.45
CA ALA A 13 2.39 -15.43 -10.55
C ALA A 13 1.01 -14.84 -10.89
N LEU A 14 -0.05 -15.65 -10.80
CA LEU A 14 -1.42 -15.20 -11.07
C LEU A 14 -1.86 -14.14 -10.06
N ASP A 15 -1.69 -14.43 -8.77
CA ASP A 15 -2.07 -13.50 -7.70
C ASP A 15 -1.24 -12.22 -7.72
N LYS A 16 0.07 -12.36 -8.04
CA LYS A 16 0.95 -11.21 -8.21
C LYS A 16 0.46 -10.33 -9.36
N ASN A 17 0.11 -10.92 -10.49
CA ASN A 17 -0.42 -10.19 -11.64
C ASN A 17 -1.76 -9.53 -11.31
N ASN A 18 -2.67 -10.23 -10.63
CA ASN A 18 -3.96 -9.67 -10.21
C ASN A 18 -3.77 -8.45 -9.31
N PHE A 19 -2.86 -8.53 -8.33
CA PHE A 19 -2.53 -7.39 -7.50
C PHE A 19 -1.92 -6.24 -8.28
N LEU A 20 -0.96 -6.51 -9.17
CA LEU A 20 -0.34 -5.47 -9.99
C LEU A 20 -1.38 -4.76 -10.86
N VAL A 21 -2.36 -5.50 -11.42
CA VAL A 21 -3.47 -4.89 -12.18
C VAL A 21 -4.34 -4.01 -11.27
N LEU A 22 -4.76 -4.49 -10.10
CA LEU A 22 -5.59 -3.70 -9.18
C LEU A 22 -4.86 -2.46 -8.64
N PHE A 23 -3.56 -2.61 -8.38
CA PHE A 23 -2.70 -1.53 -7.97
C PHE A 23 -2.54 -0.52 -9.09
N GLN A 24 -2.19 -0.95 -10.31
CA GLN A 24 -2.08 -0.07 -11.48
C GLN A 24 -3.39 0.65 -11.78
N ASN A 25 -4.53 -0.04 -11.72
CA ASN A 25 -5.85 0.59 -11.88
C ASN A 25 -6.09 1.69 -10.84
N TYR A 26 -5.66 1.48 -9.59
CA TYR A 26 -5.71 2.53 -8.58
C TYR A 26 -4.78 3.69 -8.93
N LEU A 27 -3.54 3.43 -9.37
CA LEU A 27 -2.58 4.46 -9.78
C LEU A 27 -3.12 5.35 -10.90
N ASP A 28 -3.67 4.74 -11.95
CA ASP A 28 -4.19 5.44 -13.13
C ASP A 28 -5.37 6.36 -12.79
N ASN A 29 -6.03 6.15 -11.65
CA ASN A 29 -7.21 6.89 -11.23
C ASN A 29 -7.00 7.73 -9.98
N CYS A 30 -5.81 7.71 -9.37
CA CYS A 30 -5.55 8.40 -8.11
C CYS A 30 -5.53 9.93 -8.29
N GLU A 31 -5.05 10.44 -9.43
CA GLU A 31 -4.94 11.88 -9.71
C GLU A 31 -6.29 12.61 -9.74
N THR A 32 -7.40 11.88 -9.94
CA THR A 32 -8.74 12.48 -10.03
C THR A 32 -9.55 12.37 -8.73
N ASN A 33 -8.92 11.99 -7.61
CA ASN A 33 -9.60 11.69 -6.33
C ASN A 33 -10.72 10.63 -6.47
N GLN A 34 -10.60 9.73 -7.45
CA GLN A 34 -11.58 8.67 -7.69
C GLN A 34 -11.17 7.33 -7.09
N GLY A 35 -10.02 7.19 -6.43
CA GLY A 35 -9.55 5.92 -5.86
C GLY A 35 -10.57 5.24 -4.95
N PHE A 36 -11.19 6.00 -4.03
CA PHE A 36 -12.30 5.48 -3.21
C PHE A 36 -13.53 5.06 -4.03
N LYS A 37 -13.92 5.87 -5.03
CA LYS A 37 -15.05 5.58 -5.91
C LYS A 37 -14.81 4.32 -6.74
N LEU A 38 -13.58 4.13 -7.21
CA LEU A 38 -13.14 2.99 -8.00
C LEU A 38 -13.19 1.72 -7.15
N ILE A 39 -12.60 1.75 -5.94
CA ILE A 39 -12.65 0.60 -5.03
C ILE A 39 -14.09 0.24 -4.64
N ASN A 40 -14.97 1.25 -4.51
CA ASN A 40 -16.38 1.00 -4.21
C ASN A 40 -17.16 0.46 -5.43
N ALA A 41 -16.85 0.93 -6.65
CA ALA A 41 -17.45 0.44 -7.89
C ALA A 41 -17.02 -1.00 -8.20
N ASP A 42 -15.76 -1.33 -7.94
CA ASP A 42 -15.14 -2.63 -8.18
C ASP A 42 -14.98 -3.44 -6.89
N TYR A 43 -15.90 -3.28 -5.94
CA TYR A 43 -15.82 -3.82 -4.58
C TYR A 43 -15.38 -5.30 -4.52
N ASP A 44 -15.98 -6.16 -5.35
CA ASP A 44 -15.68 -7.60 -5.35
C ASP A 44 -14.25 -7.92 -5.84
N LEU A 45 -13.65 -7.05 -6.66
CA LEU A 45 -12.28 -7.21 -7.13
C LEU A 45 -11.26 -6.84 -6.04
N TYR A 46 -11.55 -5.80 -5.25
CA TYR A 46 -10.66 -5.33 -4.17
C TYR A 46 -10.86 -6.09 -2.86
N LYS A 47 -12.05 -6.64 -2.61
CA LYS A 47 -12.38 -7.37 -1.38
C LYS A 47 -11.39 -8.47 -0.99
N PRO A 48 -10.88 -9.32 -1.91
CA PRO A 48 -9.87 -10.33 -1.58
C PRO A 48 -8.61 -9.75 -0.95
N LEU A 49 -8.18 -8.55 -1.36
CA LEU A 49 -7.01 -7.87 -0.78
C LEU A 49 -7.23 -7.49 0.69
N SER A 50 -8.47 -7.27 1.12
CA SER A 50 -8.77 -6.99 2.52
C SER A 50 -8.45 -8.16 3.45
N PHE A 51 -8.39 -9.40 2.95
CA PHE A 51 -8.12 -10.60 3.75
C PHE A 51 -6.63 -10.96 3.86
N VAL A 52 -5.76 -10.23 3.16
CA VAL A 52 -4.31 -10.41 3.17
C VAL A 52 -3.75 -10.34 4.58
N ASP A 53 -2.75 -11.18 4.90
CA ASP A 53 -1.96 -11.06 6.12
C ASP A 53 -0.95 -9.89 6.01
N ILE A 54 -1.45 -8.67 6.26
CA ILE A 54 -0.61 -7.47 6.21
C ILE A 54 0.53 -7.51 7.24
N VAL A 55 0.35 -8.20 8.37
CA VAL A 55 1.38 -8.32 9.41
C VAL A 55 2.51 -9.21 8.92
N GLY A 56 2.18 -10.36 8.34
CA GLY A 56 3.14 -11.26 7.71
C GLY A 56 3.90 -10.60 6.55
N ILE A 57 3.18 -9.88 5.67
CA ILE A 57 3.80 -9.15 4.56
C ILE A 57 4.72 -8.04 5.07
N PHE A 58 4.30 -7.28 6.08
CA PHE A 58 5.12 -6.23 6.67
C PHE A 58 6.40 -6.80 7.27
N ALA A 59 6.31 -7.88 8.05
CA ALA A 59 7.47 -8.56 8.63
C ALA A 59 8.46 -9.05 7.55
N LYS A 60 7.98 -9.42 6.36
CA LYS A 60 8.81 -9.82 5.23
C LYS A 60 9.45 -8.65 4.49
N LEU A 61 8.71 -7.56 4.27
CA LEU A 61 9.15 -6.43 3.44
C LEU A 61 9.94 -5.38 4.21
N ALA A 62 9.62 -5.10 5.48
CA ALA A 62 10.30 -4.07 6.26
C ALA A 62 11.83 -4.28 6.36
N PRO A 63 12.36 -5.49 6.61
CA PRO A 63 13.80 -5.71 6.61
C PRO A 63 14.47 -5.52 5.25
N GLN A 64 13.72 -5.65 4.14
CA GLN A 64 14.23 -5.40 2.79
C GLN A 64 14.27 -3.90 2.52
N ILE A 65 13.19 -3.19 2.86
CA ILE A 65 13.08 -1.72 2.76
C ILE A 65 14.24 -1.04 3.48
N MET A 66 14.60 -1.51 4.67
CA MET A 66 15.70 -0.96 5.47
C MET A 66 17.10 -1.21 4.90
N LYS A 67 17.27 -2.21 4.01
CA LYS A 67 18.56 -2.56 3.43
C LYS A 67 18.91 -1.75 2.19
N TYR A 68 17.90 -1.18 1.51
CA TYR A 68 18.12 -0.40 0.31
C TYR A 68 18.87 0.90 0.62
N GLN A 69 19.88 1.15 -0.19
CA GLN A 69 20.77 2.29 -0.14
C GLN A 69 20.12 3.48 -0.84
N ALA A 70 20.23 4.65 -0.23
CA ALA A 70 19.59 5.87 -0.73
C ALA A 70 20.28 6.43 -1.98
N GLU A 71 21.50 5.97 -2.26
CA GLU A 71 22.38 6.44 -3.32
C GLU A 71 22.24 5.63 -4.63
N LEU A 72 21.57 4.48 -4.60
CA LEU A 72 21.36 3.61 -5.76
C LEU A 72 19.92 3.75 -6.28
N ILE A 73 19.77 4.25 -7.51
CA ILE A 73 18.44 4.52 -8.13
C ILE A 73 17.54 3.29 -8.08
N ASP A 74 18.02 2.15 -8.56
CA ASP A 74 17.23 0.92 -8.63
C ASP A 74 16.74 0.49 -7.23
N GLU A 75 17.59 0.67 -6.20
CA GLU A 75 17.23 0.37 -4.82
C GLU A 75 16.21 1.36 -4.25
N VAL A 76 16.29 2.64 -4.62
CA VAL A 76 15.28 3.65 -4.26
C VAL A 76 13.94 3.35 -4.92
N GLU A 77 13.93 2.98 -6.19
CA GLU A 77 12.71 2.60 -6.91
C GLU A 77 12.07 1.35 -6.30
N GLU A 78 12.84 0.29 -6.03
CA GLU A 78 12.35 -0.92 -5.37
C GLU A 78 11.83 -0.63 -3.95
N LYS A 79 12.50 0.27 -3.22
CA LYS A 79 12.08 0.70 -1.89
C LYS A 79 10.71 1.38 -1.95
N TYR A 80 10.54 2.34 -2.84
CA TYR A 80 9.28 3.08 -2.98
C TYR A 80 8.15 2.18 -3.49
N GLU A 81 8.40 1.26 -4.40
CA GLU A 81 7.39 0.29 -4.85
C GLU A 81 6.88 -0.55 -3.67
N LYS A 82 7.77 -1.04 -2.80
CA LYS A 82 7.41 -1.82 -1.61
C LYS A 82 6.65 -0.99 -0.59
N VAL A 83 7.04 0.27 -0.37
CA VAL A 83 6.30 1.18 0.51
C VAL A 83 4.89 1.43 -0.04
N ALA A 84 4.77 1.75 -1.33
CA ALA A 84 3.47 2.01 -1.97
C ALA A 84 2.56 0.76 -1.92
N THR A 85 3.13 -0.43 -2.13
CA THR A 85 2.42 -1.71 -1.96
C THR A 85 1.86 -1.87 -0.56
N LEU A 86 2.67 -1.66 0.48
CA LEU A 86 2.25 -1.79 1.88
C LEU A 86 1.15 -0.77 2.24
N LEU A 87 1.29 0.48 1.79
CA LEU A 87 0.29 1.52 1.98
C LEU A 87 -1.02 1.18 1.28
N PHE A 88 -0.97 0.67 0.06
CA PHE A 88 -2.16 0.30 -0.70
C PHE A 88 -2.92 -0.87 -0.05
N LEU A 89 -2.22 -1.91 0.40
CA LEU A 89 -2.83 -3.01 1.16
C LEU A 89 -3.45 -2.50 2.47
N TYR A 90 -2.77 -1.60 3.18
CA TYR A 90 -3.31 -0.97 4.39
C TYR A 90 -4.57 -0.16 4.08
N TYR A 91 -4.55 0.66 3.02
CA TYR A 91 -5.69 1.45 2.58
C TYR A 91 -6.92 0.57 2.28
N ILE A 92 -6.75 -0.52 1.54
CA ILE A 92 -7.84 -1.49 1.30
C ILE A 92 -8.36 -2.06 2.63
N LYS A 93 -7.49 -2.42 3.57
CA LYS A 93 -7.95 -2.93 4.88
C LYS A 93 -8.74 -1.90 5.68
N VAL A 94 -8.35 -0.63 5.65
CA VAL A 94 -9.11 0.47 6.29
C VAL A 94 -10.51 0.57 5.67
N LEU A 95 -10.61 0.64 4.34
CA LEU A 95 -11.88 0.76 3.64
C LEU A 95 -12.85 -0.39 3.93
N PHE A 96 -12.34 -1.61 4.05
CA PHE A 96 -13.12 -2.80 4.32
C PHE A 96 -13.29 -3.09 5.83
N LYS A 97 -12.82 -2.19 6.71
CA LYS A 97 -12.80 -2.37 8.17
C LYS A 97 -12.24 -3.74 8.61
N ASN A 98 -11.20 -4.22 7.93
CA ASN A 98 -10.62 -5.56 8.11
C ASN A 98 -9.16 -5.54 8.57
N LEU A 99 -8.84 -4.60 9.46
CA LEU A 99 -7.55 -4.55 10.13
C LEU A 99 -7.49 -5.60 11.26
N PRO A 100 -6.33 -6.27 11.45
CA PRO A 100 -6.13 -7.15 12.59
C PRO A 100 -6.32 -6.39 13.91
N LYS A 101 -6.93 -7.02 14.92
CA LYS A 101 -7.22 -6.37 16.22
C LYS A 101 -5.99 -5.82 16.93
N ASN A 102 -4.86 -6.50 16.79
CA ASN A 102 -3.59 -6.12 17.43
C ASN A 102 -2.63 -5.45 16.42
N PHE A 103 -3.17 -4.86 15.35
CA PHE A 103 -2.34 -4.18 14.37
C PHE A 103 -1.79 -2.89 14.97
N GLU A 104 -0.46 -2.80 15.08
CA GLU A 104 0.25 -1.63 15.58
C GLU A 104 0.28 -0.53 14.52
N ARG A 105 -0.88 0.10 14.29
CA ARG A 105 -1.11 1.09 13.24
C ARG A 105 -0.08 2.22 13.26
N GLU A 106 0.16 2.82 14.41
CA GLU A 106 1.03 3.99 14.54
C GLU A 106 2.46 3.65 14.12
N LEU A 107 3.01 2.55 14.65
CA LEU A 107 4.34 2.07 14.31
C LEU A 107 4.46 1.71 12.82
N PHE A 108 3.43 1.11 12.23
CA PHE A 108 3.39 0.79 10.81
C PHE A 108 3.45 2.06 9.93
N LEU A 109 2.62 3.07 10.23
CA LEU A 109 2.57 4.30 9.45
C LEU A 109 3.81 5.18 9.66
N GLU A 110 4.35 5.23 10.87
CA GLU A 110 5.60 5.92 11.19
C GLU A 110 6.77 5.31 10.40
N PHE A 111 6.88 3.97 10.39
CA PHE A 111 7.89 3.28 9.61
C PHE A 111 7.80 3.65 8.13
N LEU A 112 6.62 3.56 7.52
CA LEU A 112 6.46 3.85 6.10
C LEU A 112 6.75 5.32 5.78
N THR A 113 6.33 6.24 6.65
CA THR A 113 6.61 7.68 6.51
C THR A 113 8.11 7.95 6.51
N ALA A 114 8.84 7.40 7.49
CA ALA A 114 10.29 7.54 7.59
C ALA A 114 11.03 6.93 6.39
N GLN A 115 10.49 5.85 5.81
CA GLN A 115 11.10 5.16 4.69
C GLN A 115 10.78 5.79 3.32
N SER A 116 9.87 6.76 3.22
CA SER A 116 9.52 7.40 1.94
C SER A 116 9.53 8.92 1.91
N LEU A 117 8.99 9.58 2.94
CA LEU A 117 8.78 11.04 2.90
C LEU A 117 9.93 11.80 3.57
N GLU A 118 10.56 11.19 4.56
CA GLU A 118 11.65 11.78 5.33
C GLU A 118 13.03 11.32 4.85
N SER A 119 13.08 10.38 3.89
CA SER A 119 14.34 9.96 3.30
C SER A 119 14.84 11.02 2.32
N MET A 120 15.88 11.75 2.72
CA MET A 120 16.60 12.67 1.82
C MET A 120 17.34 11.87 0.75
N HIS A 121 16.80 11.79 -0.46
CA HIS A 121 17.49 11.23 -1.61
C HIS A 121 18.07 12.34 -2.48
N SER A 122 19.37 12.28 -2.75
CA SER A 122 20.07 13.15 -3.70
C SER A 122 19.93 12.68 -5.15
N VAL A 123 19.30 11.52 -5.36
CA VAL A 123 19.13 10.88 -6.66
C VAL A 123 17.64 10.61 -6.87
N SER A 124 17.08 11.17 -7.94
CA SER A 124 15.69 10.92 -8.35
C SER A 124 15.59 10.70 -9.86
N THR A 125 14.62 9.87 -10.25
CA THR A 125 14.18 9.63 -11.61
C THR A 125 12.72 10.03 -11.75
N THR A 126 12.24 10.17 -12.98
CA THR A 126 10.80 10.35 -13.25
C THR A 126 9.95 9.22 -12.65
N THR A 127 10.48 7.99 -12.64
CA THR A 127 9.82 6.84 -12.03
C THR A 127 9.72 6.99 -10.51
N SER A 128 10.85 7.26 -9.83
CA SER A 128 10.86 7.42 -8.37
C SER A 128 10.00 8.59 -7.91
N ASP A 129 9.98 9.68 -8.68
CA ASP A 129 9.16 10.86 -8.41
C ASP A 129 7.66 10.55 -8.54
N ALA A 130 7.27 9.81 -9.58
CA ALA A 130 5.90 9.33 -9.76
C ALA A 130 5.47 8.41 -8.61
N THR A 131 6.31 7.44 -8.23
CA THR A 131 6.01 6.55 -7.10
C THR A 131 5.91 7.31 -5.78
N LEU A 132 6.73 8.34 -5.57
CA LEU A 132 6.65 9.19 -4.37
C LEU A 132 5.35 10.01 -4.33
N LEU A 133 4.88 10.52 -5.47
CA LEU A 133 3.57 11.18 -5.58
C LEU A 133 2.43 10.22 -5.21
N ILE A 134 2.48 8.99 -5.71
CA ILE A 134 1.54 7.93 -5.36
C ILE A 134 1.53 7.66 -3.87
N ILE A 135 2.71 7.52 -3.25
CA ILE A 135 2.85 7.31 -1.80
C ILE A 135 2.18 8.45 -1.03
N ARG A 136 2.42 9.71 -1.43
CA ARG A 136 1.77 10.88 -0.81
C ARG A 136 0.26 10.84 -0.95
N GLN A 137 -0.25 10.45 -2.12
CA GLN A 137 -1.68 10.30 -2.35
C GLN A 137 -2.28 9.19 -1.48
N LEU A 138 -1.62 8.04 -1.36
CA LEU A 138 -2.07 6.94 -0.50
C LEU A 138 -2.17 7.38 0.97
N PHE A 139 -1.20 8.12 1.49
CA PHE A 139 -1.28 8.69 2.84
C PHE A 139 -2.48 9.63 3.01
N ALA A 140 -2.77 10.47 2.00
CA ALA A 140 -3.94 11.34 2.02
C ALA A 140 -5.25 10.55 1.99
N ASP A 141 -5.35 9.54 1.12
CA ASP A 141 -6.51 8.66 0.97
C ASP A 141 -6.77 7.86 2.25
N ILE A 142 -5.73 7.32 2.87
CA ILE A 142 -5.78 6.65 4.18
C ILE A 142 -6.38 7.59 5.23
N LYS A 143 -5.85 8.81 5.33
CA LYS A 143 -6.33 9.79 6.31
C LYS A 143 -7.80 10.12 6.10
N MET A 144 -8.23 10.28 4.85
CA MET A 144 -9.64 10.50 4.51
C MET A 144 -10.51 9.28 4.85
N ALA A 145 -10.07 8.08 4.49
CA ALA A 145 -10.81 6.85 4.78
C ALA A 145 -10.99 6.63 6.28
N GLU A 146 -9.96 6.87 7.09
CA GLU A 146 -10.04 6.75 8.55
C GLU A 146 -11.03 7.76 9.16
N GLN A 147 -11.07 8.99 8.65
CA GLN A 147 -12.06 9.99 9.07
C GLN A 147 -13.49 9.54 8.75
N ILE A 148 -13.70 9.01 7.54
CA ILE A 148 -14.99 8.48 7.10
C ILE A 148 -15.39 7.31 8.01
N THR A 149 -14.53 6.31 8.20
CA THR A 149 -14.86 5.13 9.01
C THR A 149 -15.14 5.46 10.47
N ASN A 150 -14.39 6.39 11.07
CA ASN A 150 -14.57 6.81 12.45
C ASN A 150 -15.85 7.63 12.68
N SER A 151 -16.34 8.33 11.64
CA SER A 151 -17.59 9.11 11.72
C SER A 151 -18.86 8.27 11.67
N TYR A 152 -18.80 7.02 11.21
CA TYR A 152 -19.94 6.09 11.19
C TYR A 152 -20.05 5.19 12.43
N ASP A 153 -19.05 5.22 13.31
CA ASP A 153 -19.01 4.43 14.55
C ASP A 153 -19.37 5.30 15.79
N GLN A 154 -19.86 6.53 15.58
CA GLN A 154 -20.43 7.44 16.58
C GLN A 154 -21.95 7.56 16.42
#